data_AF-A0A534A807-F1
#
_entry.id   AF-A0A534A807-F1
#
_cell.length_a   1.000
_cell.length_b   1.000
_cell.length_c   1.000
_cell.angle_alpha   90.00
_cell.angle_beta   90.00
_cell.angle_gamma   90.00
#
_symmetry.space_group_name_H-M   'P 1'
#
loop_
_entity.id
_entity.type
_entity.pdbx_description
1 polymer ?
#
loop_
_entity_poly.entity_id
_entity_poly.type
_entity_poly.pdbx_seq_one_letter_code
_entity_poly.pdbx_strand_id
1 'polypeptide(L)'
;VDGEVRVILDEATNKGITLKRGEFFGEMSLISGRRRSATVVAGNNCVLIETPRRSMNRLINSVEGVKREIDNVFVMRAIQSRFAPEASAEQLADIVASSKLQRFAAGAVLFNEGESGDCLHLVRVGSLTISRNIGGKDVVLSYVAAGNYVGEMALLGEAKRSATARAAIASETIRLDGAAFMKLVSRIPVLKLRLQEEYRQRTTANLAMQAIGGGDIISFLVAQGAGEATDILLIDESLCVRCDNCEKACAETHGGTSRLDREAGPTFAEVHVPTSCRHCEHPHCMKDCPPDAIKRAPNGEVFIADNCIGCGNCERNCPYGVIHMAVKPPKKPGLLSWLLFGAGPGPGEAPMDKKDKKAATGKKAVKCDMCKGIDGGPACVRSCPTGAAIRISPEEFPSYAQSRR
;
A
#
# COMPACT_ATOMS: atom_id res chain seq x y z
N VAL A 1 -3.20 7.85 31.66
CA VAL A 1 -2.22 6.74 31.72
C VAL A 1 -0.85 7.34 32.03
N ASP A 2 -0.06 6.68 32.85
CA ASP A 2 1.12 7.25 33.52
C ASP A 2 2.42 6.94 32.77
N GLY A 3 3.45 7.77 32.96
CA GLY A 3 4.72 7.70 32.24
C GLY A 3 4.71 8.40 30.88
N GLU A 4 5.72 8.09 30.07
CA GLU A 4 5.96 8.67 28.75
C GLU A 4 6.29 7.58 27.72
N VAL A 5 6.03 7.87 26.45
CA VAL A 5 6.45 7.02 25.33
C VAL A 5 7.25 7.81 24.33
N ARG A 6 8.31 7.22 23.78
CA ARG A 6 9.12 7.83 22.72
C ARG A 6 8.71 7.24 21.38
N VAL A 7 8.26 8.09 20.47
CA VAL A 7 7.93 7.75 19.08
C VAL A 7 9.13 8.10 18.22
N ILE A 8 9.84 7.09 17.73
CA ILE A 8 11.01 7.20 16.86
C ILE A 8 10.52 7.30 15.41
N LEU A 9 10.70 8.46 14.80
CA LEU A 9 10.28 8.77 13.42
C LEU A 9 11.35 8.37 12.39
N ASP A 10 12.61 8.36 12.80
CA ASP A 10 13.75 7.97 11.97
C ASP A 10 14.73 7.14 12.83
N GLU A 11 14.84 5.86 12.50
CA GLU A 11 15.71 4.92 13.22
C GLU A 11 17.19 5.22 13.01
N ALA A 12 17.58 5.77 11.86
CA ALA A 12 18.97 6.09 11.55
C ALA A 12 19.47 7.31 12.34
N THR A 13 18.59 8.29 12.58
CA THR A 13 18.95 9.50 13.34
C THR A 13 18.45 9.47 14.79
N ASN A 14 17.75 8.41 15.22
CA ASN A 14 17.07 8.28 16.50
C ASN A 14 16.19 9.51 16.87
N LYS A 15 15.71 10.21 15.84
CA LYS A 15 14.85 11.39 15.99
C LYS A 15 13.44 10.93 16.30
N GLY A 16 12.82 11.60 17.26
CA GLY A 16 11.51 11.20 17.73
C GLY A 16 10.86 12.25 18.62
N ILE A 17 9.58 12.04 18.87
CA ILE A 17 8.77 12.84 19.78
C ILE A 17 8.49 12.04 21.05
N THR A 18 8.49 12.71 22.20
CA THR A 18 8.08 12.10 23.47
C THR A 18 6.64 12.49 23.72
N LEU A 19 5.76 11.50 23.82
CA LEU A 19 4.37 11.68 24.21
C LEU A 19 4.23 11.49 25.71
N LYS A 20 3.48 12.39 26.33
CA LYS A 20 3.23 12.45 27.77
C LYS A 20 1.81 12.03 28.09
N ARG A 21 1.51 11.99 29.40
CA ARG A 21 0.17 11.71 29.92
C ARG A 21 -0.89 12.59 29.24
N GLY A 22 -1.90 11.93 28.66
CA GLY A 22 -3.01 12.58 27.97
C GLY A 22 -2.90 12.54 26.45
N GLU A 23 -1.70 12.30 25.91
CA GLU A 23 -1.47 12.14 24.48
C GLU A 23 -1.64 10.67 24.05
N PHE A 24 -1.97 10.45 22.78
CA PHE A 24 -2.23 9.12 22.22
C PHE A 24 -1.42 8.89 20.94
N PHE A 25 -1.29 7.64 20.48
CA PHE A 25 -0.61 7.32 19.23
C PHE A 25 -1.28 6.16 18.49
N GLY A 26 -0.91 5.98 17.22
CA GLY A 26 -1.41 4.91 16.36
C GLY A 26 -2.66 5.26 15.57
N GLU A 27 -3.18 6.48 15.72
CA GLU A 27 -4.28 7.06 14.93
C GLU A 27 -3.93 7.15 13.45
N MET A 28 -2.66 7.37 13.10
CA MET A 28 -2.24 7.43 11.71
C MET A 28 -2.60 6.15 10.96
N SER A 29 -2.14 4.99 11.44
CA SER A 29 -2.47 3.68 10.84
C SER A 29 -3.94 3.31 11.01
N LEU A 30 -4.60 3.81 12.06
CA LEU A 30 -6.02 3.59 12.26
C LEU A 30 -6.83 4.20 11.10
N ILE A 31 -6.62 5.49 10.84
CA ILE A 31 -7.36 6.28 9.85
C ILE A 31 -6.85 6.01 8.44
N SER A 32 -5.55 6.14 8.23
CA SER A 32 -4.96 5.98 6.90
C SER A 32 -4.86 4.53 6.49
N GLY A 33 -5.12 3.53 7.34
CA GLY A 33 -4.95 2.11 6.99
C GLY A 33 -3.50 1.67 6.71
N ARG A 34 -2.57 2.63 6.65
CA ARG A 34 -1.15 2.46 6.35
C ARG A 34 -0.44 1.67 7.43
N ARG A 35 0.75 1.18 7.07
CA ARG A 35 1.71 0.58 8.00
C ARG A 35 2.04 1.54 9.15
N ARG A 36 2.62 1.02 10.24
CA ARG A 36 3.15 1.88 11.30
C ARG A 36 4.24 2.77 10.71
N SER A 37 4.12 4.07 10.90
CA SER A 37 5.06 5.07 10.36
C SER A 37 6.24 5.35 11.30
N ALA A 38 6.24 4.76 12.48
CA ALA A 38 7.20 5.03 13.54
C ALA A 38 7.28 3.85 14.52
N THR A 39 8.44 3.69 15.13
CA THR A 39 8.66 2.74 16.23
C THR A 39 8.33 3.43 17.55
N VAL A 40 7.54 2.80 18.42
CA VAL A 40 7.15 3.38 19.72
C VAL A 40 7.78 2.57 20.84
N VAL A 41 8.56 3.25 21.69
CA VAL A 41 9.24 2.66 22.84
C VAL A 41 8.61 3.21 24.12
N ALA A 42 8.16 2.31 24.98
CA ALA A 42 7.62 2.68 26.29
C ALA A 42 8.74 3.13 27.23
N GLY A 43 8.54 4.24 27.93
CA GLY A 43 9.43 4.67 29.01
C GLY A 43 9.28 3.82 30.27
N ASN A 44 10.11 4.10 31.27
CA ASN A 44 10.09 3.40 32.55
C ASN A 44 8.72 3.56 33.24
N ASN A 45 8.18 2.45 33.76
CA ASN A 45 6.90 2.40 34.46
C ASN A 45 5.72 2.97 33.67
N CYS A 46 5.78 2.92 32.33
CA CYS A 46 4.71 3.42 31.48
C CYS A 46 3.51 2.47 31.51
N VAL A 47 2.33 3.01 31.79
CA VAL A 47 1.05 2.31 31.65
C VAL A 47 0.34 2.90 30.44
N LEU A 48 -0.21 2.05 29.56
CA LEU A 48 -0.94 2.45 28.36
C LEU A 48 -2.36 1.87 28.35
N ILE A 49 -3.29 2.56 27.70
CA ILE A 49 -4.63 2.05 27.40
C ILE A 49 -4.70 1.78 25.91
N GLU A 50 -4.90 0.52 25.54
CA GLU A 50 -5.12 0.13 24.15
C GLU A 50 -6.63 0.06 23.84
N THR A 51 -7.04 0.60 22.70
CA THR A 51 -8.40 0.43 22.18
C THR A 51 -8.36 -0.40 20.89
N PRO A 52 -9.10 -1.52 20.79
CA PRO A 52 -9.16 -2.31 19.56
C PRO A 52 -9.64 -1.50 18.36
N ARG A 53 -9.06 -1.74 17.17
CA ARG A 53 -9.38 -1.03 15.91
C ARG A 53 -10.90 -0.93 15.66
N ARG A 54 -11.63 -2.04 15.83
CA ARG A 54 -13.09 -2.08 15.60
C ARG A 54 -13.85 -1.16 16.55
N SER A 55 -13.46 -1.13 17.83
CA SER A 55 -14.08 -0.28 18.84
C SER A 55 -13.80 1.20 18.57
N MET A 56 -12.55 1.54 18.23
CA MET A 56 -12.19 2.92 17.91
C MET A 56 -12.86 3.42 16.63
N ASN A 57 -12.95 2.57 15.59
CA ASN A 57 -13.68 2.94 14.37
C ASN A 57 -15.17 3.19 14.63
N ARG A 58 -15.80 2.42 15.52
CA ARG A 58 -17.18 2.70 15.95
C ARG A 58 -17.27 4.05 16.66
N LEU A 59 -16.36 4.35 17.58
CA LEU A 59 -16.33 5.63 18.28
C LEU A 59 -16.15 6.81 17.32
N ILE A 60 -15.21 6.73 16.38
CA ILE A 60 -14.98 7.77 15.36
C ILE A 60 -16.25 7.98 14.51
N ASN A 61 -16.95 6.91 14.15
CA ASN A 61 -18.14 7.02 13.32
C ASN A 61 -19.39 7.47 14.09
N SER A 62 -19.42 7.26 15.41
CA SER A 62 -20.58 7.55 16.26
C SER A 62 -20.46 8.86 17.04
N VAL A 63 -19.25 9.38 17.28
CA VAL A 63 -19.01 10.53 18.14
C VAL A 63 -18.19 11.59 17.39
N GLU A 64 -18.87 12.65 16.95
CA GLU A 64 -18.28 13.73 16.17
C GLU A 64 -17.11 14.44 16.88
N GLY A 65 -17.20 14.62 18.21
CA GLY A 65 -16.11 15.21 18.99
C GLY A 65 -14.82 14.38 18.95
N VAL A 66 -14.95 13.05 19.02
CA VAL A 66 -13.82 12.11 18.92
C VAL A 66 -13.22 12.17 17.52
N LYS A 67 -14.07 12.19 16.48
CA LYS A 67 -13.64 12.31 15.09
C LYS A 67 -12.81 13.58 14.87
N ARG A 68 -13.29 14.73 15.33
CA ARG A 68 -12.59 16.02 15.17
C ARG A 68 -11.22 16.02 15.83
N GLU A 69 -11.14 15.52 17.06
CA GLU A 69 -9.86 15.47 17.79
C GLU A 69 -8.85 14.56 17.10
N ILE A 70 -9.30 13.38 16.67
CA ILE A 70 -8.46 12.43 15.94
C ILE A 70 -8.02 12.99 14.58
N ASP A 71 -8.91 13.69 13.86
CA ASP A 71 -8.58 14.36 12.59
C ASP A 71 -7.54 15.48 12.81
N ASN A 72 -7.68 16.31 13.85
CA ASN A 72 -6.75 17.39 14.16
C ASN A 72 -5.34 16.85 14.49
N VAL A 73 -5.27 15.85 15.38
CA VAL A 73 -3.99 15.21 15.74
C VAL A 73 -3.35 14.53 14.54
N PHE A 74 -4.16 13.88 13.68
CA PHE A 74 -3.66 13.29 12.44
C PHE A 74 -3.05 14.35 11.51
N VAL A 75 -3.73 15.47 11.28
CA VAL A 75 -3.25 16.55 10.40
C VAL A 75 -1.92 17.10 10.92
N MET A 76 -1.86 17.45 12.22
CA MET A 76 -0.65 17.96 12.85
C MET A 76 0.53 16.99 12.65
N ARG A 77 0.32 15.71 12.95
CA ARG A 77 1.38 14.69 12.83
C ARG A 77 1.77 14.38 11.40
N ALA A 78 0.81 14.41 10.46
CA ALA A 78 1.10 14.21 9.05
C ALA A 78 1.97 15.34 8.50
N ILE A 79 1.68 16.59 8.88
CA ILE A 79 2.51 17.75 8.51
C ILE A 79 3.87 17.68 9.19
N GLN A 80 3.91 17.42 10.49
CA GLN A 80 5.16 17.30 11.26
C GLN A 80 6.06 16.21 10.69
N SER A 81 5.54 15.00 10.49
CA SER A 81 6.29 13.87 9.95
C SER A 81 6.80 14.13 8.53
N ARG A 82 6.00 14.72 7.63
CA ARG A 82 6.40 14.89 6.24
C ARG A 82 7.31 16.10 6.01
N PHE A 83 6.97 17.23 6.62
CA PHE A 83 7.58 18.53 6.30
C PHE A 83 8.52 19.03 7.38
N ALA A 84 8.18 18.86 8.66
CA ALA A 84 8.91 19.52 9.72
C ALA A 84 9.02 18.65 10.99
N PRO A 85 9.81 17.57 10.96
CA PRO A 85 9.97 16.68 12.12
C PRO A 85 10.47 17.41 13.38
N GLU A 86 11.24 18.48 13.19
CA GLU A 86 11.80 19.33 14.23
C GLU A 86 10.88 20.46 14.72
N ALA A 87 9.73 20.68 14.07
CA ALA A 87 8.84 21.78 14.43
C ALA A 87 8.02 21.47 15.69
N SER A 88 7.85 22.49 16.53
CA SER A 88 6.92 22.45 17.67
C SER A 88 5.46 22.56 17.21
N ALA A 89 4.53 22.17 18.08
CA ALA A 89 3.10 22.27 17.79
C ALA A 89 2.68 23.73 17.50
N GLU A 90 3.28 24.70 18.20
CA GLU A 90 3.02 26.13 18.01
C GLU A 90 3.50 26.61 16.64
N GLN A 91 4.62 26.10 16.14
CA GLN A 91 5.13 26.44 14.81
C GLN A 91 4.24 25.91 13.69
N LEU A 92 3.51 24.81 13.95
CA LEU A 92 2.59 24.18 13.02
C LEU A 92 1.14 24.68 13.14
N ALA A 93 0.81 25.43 14.20
CA ALA A 93 -0.56 25.85 14.49
C ALA A 93 -1.22 26.58 13.31
N ASP A 94 -0.52 27.54 12.68
CA ASP A 94 -1.02 28.33 11.56
C ASP A 94 -1.42 27.45 10.36
N ILE A 95 -0.57 26.48 10.00
CA ILE A 95 -0.81 25.60 8.84
C ILE A 95 -1.85 24.52 9.14
N VAL A 96 -1.89 24.02 10.38
CA VAL A 96 -2.92 23.07 10.83
C VAL A 96 -4.29 23.73 10.81
N ALA A 97 -4.41 24.95 11.35
CA ALA A 97 -5.68 25.68 11.43
C ALA A 97 -6.24 26.09 10.06
N SER A 98 -5.36 26.36 9.09
CA SER A 98 -5.76 26.68 7.70
C SER A 98 -5.96 25.46 6.81
N SER A 99 -5.67 24.26 7.31
CA SER A 99 -5.83 23.02 6.55
C SER A 99 -7.29 22.60 6.41
N LYS A 100 -7.61 21.93 5.29
CA LYS A 100 -8.95 21.37 5.05
C LYS A 100 -8.85 19.94 4.55
N LEU A 101 -9.65 19.05 5.14
CA LEU A 101 -9.84 17.69 4.61
C LEU A 101 -10.75 17.74 3.38
N GLN A 102 -10.29 17.13 2.28
CA GLN A 102 -11.05 17.01 1.04
C GLN A 102 -11.10 15.56 0.58
N ARG A 103 -12.29 15.12 0.16
CA ARG A 103 -12.55 13.76 -0.32
C ARG A 103 -12.78 13.76 -1.82
N PHE A 104 -12.24 12.76 -2.48
CA PHE A 104 -12.29 12.59 -3.92
C PHE A 104 -12.74 11.16 -4.24
N ALA A 105 -13.73 11.03 -5.12
CA ALA A 105 -14.07 9.75 -5.71
C ALA A 105 -12.94 9.28 -6.65
N ALA A 106 -12.86 7.98 -6.94
CA ALA A 106 -11.94 7.47 -7.95
C ALA A 106 -12.18 8.18 -9.29
N GLY A 107 -11.10 8.61 -9.94
CA GLY A 107 -11.12 9.36 -11.20
C GLY A 107 -11.37 10.87 -11.05
N ALA A 108 -11.71 11.38 -9.86
CA ALA A 108 -11.95 12.82 -9.66
C ALA A 108 -10.65 13.63 -9.78
N VAL A 109 -10.73 14.78 -10.46
CA VAL A 109 -9.59 15.70 -10.62
C VAL A 109 -9.44 16.57 -9.39
N LEU A 110 -8.22 16.72 -8.89
CA LEU A 110 -7.87 17.65 -7.81
C LEU A 110 -7.57 19.04 -8.38
N PHE A 111 -6.79 19.09 -9.45
CA PHE A 111 -6.47 20.28 -10.24
C PHE A 111 -5.97 19.86 -11.62
N ASN A 112 -6.15 20.74 -12.61
CA ASN A 112 -5.67 20.51 -13.98
C ASN A 112 -4.31 21.18 -14.22
N GLU A 113 -3.56 20.65 -15.19
CA GLU A 113 -2.37 21.30 -15.75
C GLU A 113 -2.70 22.73 -16.22
N GLY A 114 -1.81 23.68 -15.92
CA GLY A 114 -1.94 25.09 -16.31
C GLY A 114 -2.76 25.97 -15.36
N GLU A 115 -3.57 25.39 -14.46
CA GLU A 115 -4.30 26.15 -13.44
C GLU A 115 -3.36 26.86 -12.47
N SER A 116 -3.80 27.97 -11.87
CA SER A 116 -3.06 28.59 -10.78
C SER A 116 -3.06 27.70 -9.53
N GLY A 117 -1.90 27.53 -8.89
CA GLY A 117 -1.78 26.74 -7.67
C GLY A 117 -1.48 27.62 -6.45
N ASP A 118 -2.46 27.72 -5.54
CA ASP A 118 -2.37 28.45 -4.27
C ASP A 118 -2.28 27.52 -3.05
N CYS A 119 -2.24 26.21 -3.28
CA CYS A 119 -2.29 25.21 -2.23
C CYS A 119 -1.50 23.95 -2.58
N LEU A 120 -1.20 23.18 -1.54
CA LEU A 120 -0.59 21.86 -1.62
C LEU A 120 -1.56 20.82 -1.05
N HIS A 121 -1.54 19.60 -1.59
CA HIS A 121 -2.35 18.49 -1.08
C HIS A 121 -1.44 17.40 -0.53
N LEU A 122 -1.57 17.10 0.76
CA LEU A 122 -0.96 15.92 1.38
C LEU A 122 -1.97 14.77 1.36
N VAL A 123 -1.62 13.66 0.72
CA VAL A 123 -2.52 12.50 0.57
C VAL A 123 -2.65 11.79 1.92
N ARG A 124 -3.86 11.73 2.47
CA ARG A 124 -4.17 11.12 3.76
C ARG A 124 -4.61 9.67 3.63
N VAL A 125 -5.49 9.40 2.67
CA VAL A 125 -6.02 8.08 2.32
C VAL A 125 -6.01 7.95 0.81
N GLY A 126 -5.72 6.76 0.31
CA GLY A 126 -5.72 6.46 -1.10
C GLY A 126 -4.52 7.04 -1.83
N SER A 127 -4.76 7.53 -3.04
CA SER A 127 -3.69 7.93 -3.95
C SER A 127 -4.12 8.70 -5.18
N LEU A 128 -3.10 9.24 -5.86
CA LEU A 128 -3.25 10.12 -7.02
C LEU A 128 -2.36 9.65 -8.18
N THR A 129 -2.82 9.87 -9.41
CA THR A 129 -1.99 9.87 -10.63
C THR A 129 -1.65 11.30 -11.02
N ILE A 130 -0.40 11.52 -11.42
CA ILE A 130 0.06 12.76 -12.05
C ILE A 130 0.15 12.53 -13.55
N SER A 131 -0.53 13.35 -14.33
CA SER A 131 -0.61 13.20 -15.78
C SER A 131 -0.45 14.54 -16.50
N ARG A 132 0.09 14.52 -17.72
CA ARG A 132 0.15 15.69 -18.60
C ARG A 132 -0.48 15.38 -19.94
N ASN A 133 -1.00 16.41 -20.60
CA ASN A 133 -1.49 16.27 -21.96
C ASN A 133 -0.32 16.40 -22.94
N ILE A 134 0.02 15.31 -23.62
CA ILE A 134 1.11 15.25 -24.60
C ILE A 134 0.52 14.81 -25.94
N GLY A 135 0.52 15.69 -26.93
CA GLY A 135 -0.03 15.39 -28.25
C GLY A 135 -1.51 15.01 -28.22
N GLY A 136 -2.30 15.61 -27.33
CA GLY A 136 -3.74 15.33 -27.19
C GLY A 136 -4.08 14.09 -26.37
N LYS A 137 -3.08 13.36 -25.83
CA LYS A 137 -3.29 12.22 -24.94
C LYS A 137 -2.84 12.54 -23.52
N ASP A 138 -3.63 12.11 -22.54
CA ASP A 138 -3.24 12.20 -21.13
C ASP A 138 -2.26 11.07 -20.78
N VAL A 139 -1.00 11.43 -20.58
CA VAL A 139 0.08 10.50 -20.24
C VAL A 139 0.32 10.56 -18.74
N VAL A 140 0.16 9.44 -18.04
CA VAL A 140 0.48 9.32 -16.62
C VAL A 140 2.00 9.31 -16.45
N LEU A 141 2.52 10.28 -15.71
CA LEU A 141 3.95 10.47 -15.43
C LEU A 141 4.38 9.74 -14.17
N SER A 142 3.56 9.80 -13.13
CA SER A 142 3.89 9.25 -11.83
C SER A 142 2.65 9.00 -10.97
N TYR A 143 2.89 8.30 -9.87
CA TYR A 143 1.89 7.94 -8.89
C TYR A 143 2.27 8.47 -7.51
N VAL A 144 1.28 8.91 -6.73
CA VAL A 144 1.48 9.51 -5.42
C VAL A 144 0.58 8.83 -4.39
N ALA A 145 1.19 8.02 -3.53
CA ALA A 145 0.51 7.29 -2.45
C ALA A 145 0.25 8.16 -1.22
N ALA A 146 -0.63 7.70 -0.33
CA ALA A 146 -0.85 8.29 0.99
C ALA A 146 0.47 8.51 1.76
N GLY A 147 0.58 9.65 2.45
CA GLY A 147 1.81 10.14 3.08
C GLY A 147 2.65 11.07 2.21
N ASN A 148 2.45 11.03 0.89
CA ASN A 148 3.12 11.92 -0.05
C ASN A 148 2.20 13.07 -0.45
N TYR A 149 2.75 14.05 -1.15
CA TYR A 149 2.07 15.28 -1.48
C TYR A 149 2.26 15.70 -2.94
N VAL A 150 1.35 16.57 -3.39
CA VAL A 150 1.33 17.16 -4.73
C VAL A 150 1.01 18.65 -4.67
N GLY A 151 1.43 19.38 -5.70
CA GLY A 151 1.10 20.80 -5.87
C GLY A 151 2.17 21.77 -5.37
N GLU A 152 3.29 21.27 -4.82
CA GLU A 152 4.44 22.06 -4.41
C GLU A 152 5.09 22.82 -5.56
N MET A 153 5.06 22.25 -6.78
CA MET A 153 5.71 22.87 -7.94
C MET A 153 5.12 24.25 -8.24
N ALA A 154 3.82 24.42 -8.04
CA ALA A 154 3.17 25.72 -8.20
C ALA A 154 3.63 26.71 -7.10
N LEU A 155 3.78 26.26 -5.86
CA LEU A 155 4.19 27.12 -4.76
C LEU A 155 5.67 27.56 -4.82
N LEU A 156 6.54 26.72 -5.40
CA LEU A 156 7.98 26.96 -5.49
C LEU A 156 8.44 27.55 -6.84
N GLY A 157 7.62 27.39 -7.89
CA GLY A 157 7.93 27.79 -9.27
C GLY A 157 7.00 28.90 -9.79
N GLU A 158 6.46 28.71 -11.00
CA GLU A 158 5.70 29.73 -11.76
C GLU A 158 4.24 29.91 -11.32
N ALA A 159 3.86 29.52 -10.09
CA ALA A 159 2.47 29.58 -9.60
C ALA A 159 1.43 28.81 -10.43
N LYS A 160 1.84 28.04 -11.44
CA LYS A 160 0.97 27.18 -12.26
C LYS A 160 1.17 25.71 -11.96
N ARG A 161 0.09 24.93 -12.09
CA ARG A 161 0.12 23.46 -12.00
C ARG A 161 0.87 22.90 -13.20
N SER A 162 1.97 22.20 -12.92
CA SER A 162 2.82 21.58 -13.95
C SER A 162 2.20 20.33 -14.60
N ALA A 163 1.18 19.76 -13.98
CA ALA A 163 0.50 18.54 -14.41
C ALA A 163 -0.89 18.45 -13.76
N THR A 164 -1.76 17.63 -14.33
CA THR A 164 -3.07 17.27 -13.77
C THR A 164 -2.90 16.21 -12.69
N ALA A 165 -3.46 16.46 -11.51
CA ALA A 165 -3.55 15.47 -10.44
C ALA A 165 -4.97 14.90 -10.35
N ARG A 166 -5.08 13.57 -10.39
CA ARG A 166 -6.36 12.85 -10.36
C ARG A 166 -6.33 11.75 -9.30
N ALA A 167 -7.42 11.55 -8.59
CA ALA A 167 -7.55 10.46 -7.64
C ALA A 167 -7.56 9.11 -8.39
N ALA A 168 -6.57 8.26 -8.14
CA ALA A 168 -6.49 6.94 -8.80
C ALA A 168 -7.57 5.99 -8.24
N ILE A 169 -7.86 6.14 -6.96
CA ILE A 169 -8.90 5.46 -6.19
C ILE A 169 -9.66 6.46 -5.33
N ALA A 170 -10.63 6.01 -4.53
CA ALA A 170 -11.25 6.88 -3.53
C ALA A 170 -10.19 7.39 -2.55
N SER A 171 -10.00 8.71 -2.50
CA SER A 171 -8.88 9.36 -1.82
C SER A 171 -9.34 10.48 -0.91
N GLU A 172 -8.60 10.72 0.17
CA GLU A 172 -8.77 11.88 1.03
C GLU A 172 -7.43 12.62 1.12
N THR A 173 -7.44 13.94 0.98
CA THR A 173 -6.23 14.78 1.10
C THR A 173 -6.43 15.86 2.15
N ILE A 174 -5.32 16.26 2.77
CA ILE A 174 -5.22 17.47 3.57
C ILE A 174 -4.77 18.59 2.61
N ARG A 175 -5.67 19.51 2.26
CA ARG A 175 -5.34 20.74 1.55
C ARG A 175 -4.65 21.69 2.52
N LEU A 176 -3.40 22.02 2.24
CA LEU A 176 -2.60 22.99 2.97
C LEU A 176 -2.59 24.30 2.20
N ASP A 177 -2.89 25.39 2.89
CA ASP A 177 -2.82 26.74 2.33
C ASP A 177 -1.37 27.08 1.93
N GLY A 178 -1.19 27.62 0.71
CA GLY A 178 0.13 27.90 0.16
C GLY A 178 0.88 28.99 0.91
N ALA A 179 0.19 30.04 1.37
CA ALA A 179 0.83 31.12 2.11
C ALA A 179 1.29 30.64 3.50
N ALA A 180 0.43 29.88 4.20
CA ALA A 180 0.79 29.26 5.47
C ALA A 180 1.96 28.26 5.32
N PHE A 181 1.95 27.47 4.24
CA PHE A 181 3.04 26.54 3.93
C PHE A 181 4.35 27.28 3.64
N MET A 182 4.34 28.31 2.81
CA MET A 182 5.56 29.08 2.51
C MET A 182 6.12 29.81 3.74
N LYS A 183 5.27 30.22 4.68
CA LYS A 183 5.68 30.74 5.99
C LYS A 183 6.38 29.67 6.84
N LEU A 184 5.95 28.41 6.76
CA LEU A 184 6.64 27.29 7.40
C LEU A 184 8.00 27.03 6.74
N VAL A 185 8.05 27.02 5.40
CA VAL A 185 9.29 26.82 4.62
C VAL A 185 10.33 27.91 4.92
N SER A 186 9.92 29.17 5.09
CA SER A 186 10.85 30.25 5.41
C SER A 186 11.41 30.16 6.84
N ARG A 187 10.65 29.59 7.79
CA ARG A 187 11.08 29.37 9.18
C ARG A 187 12.03 28.18 9.33
N ILE A 188 11.99 27.22 8.41
CA ILE A 188 12.72 25.95 8.51
C ILE A 188 13.66 25.78 7.31
N PRO A 189 14.93 26.23 7.42
CA PRO A 189 15.89 26.18 6.31
C PRO A 189 16.10 24.78 5.73
N VAL A 190 16.12 23.74 6.59
CA VAL A 190 16.29 22.35 6.17
C VAL A 190 15.12 21.88 5.29
N LEU A 191 13.89 22.28 5.62
CA LEU A 191 12.71 21.99 4.79
C LEU A 191 12.85 22.67 3.42
N LYS A 192 13.25 23.94 3.37
CA LYS A 192 13.46 24.66 2.11
C LYS A 192 14.44 23.93 1.18
N LEU A 193 15.59 23.50 1.70
CA LEU A 193 16.60 22.77 0.92
C LEU A 193 16.06 21.44 0.38
N ARG A 194 15.36 20.65 1.22
CA ARG A 194 14.74 19.39 0.78
C ARG A 194 13.70 19.60 -0.31
N LEU A 195 12.85 20.61 -0.18
CA LEU A 195 11.83 20.94 -1.17
C LEU A 195 12.45 21.38 -2.50
N GLN A 196 13.54 22.15 -2.47
CA GLN A 196 14.25 22.57 -3.68
C GLN A 196 14.86 21.37 -4.43
N GLU A 197 15.42 20.40 -3.70
CA GLU A 197 15.94 19.18 -4.32
C GLU A 197 14.83 18.30 -4.87
N GLU A 198 13.73 18.07 -4.12
CA GLU A 198 12.56 17.35 -4.62
C GLU A 198 11.97 18.03 -5.88
N TYR A 199 11.92 19.37 -5.91
CA TYR A 199 11.48 20.15 -7.07
C TYR A 199 12.37 19.90 -8.30
N ARG A 200 13.69 19.91 -8.13
CA ARG A 200 14.66 19.67 -9.21
C ARG A 200 14.54 18.25 -9.77
N GLN A 201 14.37 17.26 -8.90
CA GLN A 201 14.17 15.86 -9.28
C GLN A 201 12.87 15.68 -10.08
N ARG A 202 11.75 16.23 -9.59
CA ARG A 202 10.45 16.15 -10.28
C ARG A 202 10.46 16.85 -11.63
N THR A 203 11.13 17.99 -11.73
CA THR A 203 11.27 18.72 -13.01
C THR A 203 12.03 17.88 -14.04
N THR A 204 13.15 17.28 -13.64
CA THR A 204 13.93 16.38 -14.52
C THR A 204 13.12 15.15 -14.93
N ALA A 205 12.43 14.52 -13.99
CA ALA A 205 11.60 13.34 -14.26
C ALA A 205 10.44 13.65 -15.22
N ASN A 206 9.76 14.79 -15.04
CA ASN A 206 8.68 15.22 -15.92
C ASN A 206 9.16 15.46 -17.36
N LEU A 207 10.36 16.05 -17.54
CA LEU A 207 10.96 16.25 -18.85
C LEU A 207 11.35 14.91 -19.51
N ALA A 208 11.94 13.99 -18.76
CA ALA A 208 12.30 12.67 -19.27
C ALA A 208 11.06 11.89 -19.74
N MET A 209 9.96 11.95 -18.99
CA MET A 209 8.71 11.28 -19.37
C MET A 209 8.05 11.89 -20.61
N GLN A 210 8.24 13.18 -20.91
CA GLN A 210 7.72 13.79 -22.13
C GLN A 210 8.35 13.23 -23.42
N ALA A 211 9.60 12.77 -23.35
CA ALA A 211 10.29 12.17 -24.49
C ALA A 211 9.98 10.67 -24.67
N ILE A 212 9.35 10.03 -23.68
CA ILE A 212 9.38 8.59 -23.48
C ILE A 212 7.92 8.11 -23.25
N GLY A 213 7.19 7.71 -24.31
CA GLY A 213 5.79 7.25 -24.29
C GLY A 213 5.45 6.01 -23.44
N GLY A 214 5.49 6.14 -22.11
CA GLY A 214 5.43 5.02 -21.14
C GLY A 214 4.22 5.04 -20.23
N GLY A 215 3.34 6.02 -20.45
CA GLY A 215 2.11 6.17 -19.68
C GLY A 215 1.18 4.97 -19.84
N ASP A 216 1.24 4.24 -20.95
CA ASP A 216 0.29 3.15 -21.22
C ASP A 216 0.49 1.95 -20.28
N ILE A 217 1.73 1.54 -20.00
CA ILE A 217 2.03 0.47 -19.03
C ILE A 217 1.65 0.92 -17.61
N ILE A 218 1.99 2.15 -17.23
CA ILE A 218 1.66 2.68 -15.90
C ILE A 218 0.13 2.76 -15.73
N SER A 219 -0.59 3.24 -16.74
CA SER A 219 -2.04 3.32 -16.76
C SER A 219 -2.69 1.93 -16.64
N PHE A 220 -2.16 0.96 -17.38
CA PHE A 220 -2.56 -0.45 -17.26
C PHE A 220 -2.37 -0.98 -15.83
N LEU A 221 -1.18 -0.82 -15.24
CA LEU A 221 -0.90 -1.27 -13.87
C LEU A 221 -1.85 -0.62 -12.86
N VAL A 222 -2.11 0.68 -12.98
CA VAL A 222 -3.06 1.40 -12.11
C VAL A 222 -4.47 0.84 -12.25
N ALA A 223 -4.94 0.58 -13.48
CA ALA A 223 -6.24 -0.06 -13.71
C ALA A 223 -6.30 -1.46 -13.07
N GLN A 224 -5.17 -2.15 -12.96
CA GLN A 224 -5.02 -3.40 -12.22
C GLN A 224 -4.75 -3.20 -10.72
N GLY A 225 -5.23 -2.11 -10.12
CA GLY A 225 -5.17 -1.89 -8.67
C GLY A 225 -3.75 -1.80 -8.11
N ALA A 226 -2.74 -1.61 -8.97
CA ALA A 226 -1.36 -1.49 -8.54
C ALA A 226 -1.15 -0.22 -7.71
N GLY A 227 -2.03 0.78 -7.84
CA GLY A 227 -2.01 1.95 -6.97
C GLY A 227 -2.21 1.60 -5.49
N GLU A 228 -3.23 0.82 -5.16
CA GLU A 228 -3.44 0.44 -3.76
C GLU A 228 -2.47 -0.65 -3.30
N ALA A 229 -1.78 -1.31 -4.21
CA ALA A 229 -0.86 -2.40 -3.88
C ALA A 229 0.32 -1.88 -3.07
N THR A 230 0.72 -2.60 -2.03
CA THR A 230 2.06 -2.37 -1.47
C THR A 230 3.10 -3.25 -2.13
N ASP A 231 2.63 -4.36 -2.71
CA ASP A 231 3.46 -5.34 -3.36
C ASP A 231 2.58 -6.14 -4.35
N ILE A 232 2.85 -5.99 -5.64
CA ILE A 232 2.14 -6.67 -6.73
C ILE A 232 3.07 -7.64 -7.45
N LEU A 233 2.58 -8.85 -7.71
CA LEU A 233 3.27 -9.82 -8.55
C LEU A 233 3.01 -9.48 -10.02
N LEU A 234 4.08 -9.34 -10.80
CA LEU A 234 4.04 -9.21 -12.25
C LEU A 234 4.79 -10.38 -12.88
N ILE A 235 4.36 -10.78 -14.08
CA ILE A 235 5.05 -11.75 -14.91
C ILE A 235 5.42 -11.06 -16.22
N ASP A 236 6.71 -11.10 -16.53
CA ASP A 236 7.23 -10.68 -17.82
C ASP A 236 7.06 -11.82 -18.84
N GLU A 237 6.12 -11.64 -19.77
CA GLU A 237 5.81 -12.63 -20.80
C GLU A 237 6.96 -12.81 -21.81
N SER A 238 7.89 -11.86 -21.94
CA SER A 238 9.08 -12.03 -22.82
C SER A 238 10.07 -13.07 -22.26
N LEU A 239 10.08 -13.24 -20.93
CA LEU A 239 10.94 -14.19 -20.22
C LEU A 239 10.19 -15.45 -19.78
N CYS A 240 8.85 -15.42 -19.76
CA CYS A 240 8.03 -16.50 -19.23
C CYS A 240 7.99 -17.71 -20.18
N VAL A 241 8.54 -18.84 -19.75
CA VAL A 241 8.49 -20.11 -20.49
C VAL A 241 7.27 -20.98 -20.13
N ARG A 242 6.30 -20.44 -19.37
CA ARG A 242 5.05 -21.12 -18.98
C ARG A 242 5.24 -22.52 -18.38
N CYS A 243 6.25 -22.69 -17.52
CA CYS A 243 6.56 -23.97 -16.87
C CYS A 243 5.69 -24.30 -15.64
N ASP A 244 4.85 -23.36 -15.20
CA ASP A 244 4.01 -23.41 -13.99
C ASP A 244 4.75 -23.62 -12.66
N ASN A 245 6.08 -23.47 -12.65
CA ASN A 245 6.86 -23.62 -11.42
C ASN A 245 6.42 -22.65 -10.33
N CYS A 246 6.02 -21.43 -10.68
CA CYS A 246 5.57 -20.42 -9.73
C CYS A 246 4.30 -20.86 -8.97
N GLU A 247 3.35 -21.51 -9.64
CA GLU A 247 2.13 -22.04 -9.04
C GLU A 247 2.38 -23.33 -8.28
N LYS A 248 3.12 -24.27 -8.88
CA LYS A 248 3.47 -25.55 -8.24
C LYS A 248 4.23 -25.31 -6.94
N ALA A 249 5.25 -24.45 -6.96
CA ALA A 249 5.99 -24.08 -5.76
C ALA A 249 5.12 -23.37 -4.72
N CYS A 250 4.17 -22.52 -5.16
CA CYS A 250 3.20 -21.90 -4.26
C CYS A 250 2.34 -22.95 -3.55
N ALA A 251 1.77 -23.89 -4.30
CA ALA A 251 0.95 -24.96 -3.77
C ALA A 251 1.74 -25.85 -2.78
N GLU A 252 2.93 -26.32 -3.15
CA GLU A 252 3.78 -27.15 -2.28
C GLU A 252 4.10 -26.44 -0.95
N THR A 253 4.50 -25.17 -1.06
CA THR A 253 4.82 -24.32 0.10
C THR A 253 3.61 -24.16 1.03
N HIS A 254 2.40 -24.14 0.46
CA HIS A 254 1.17 -23.86 1.20
C HIS A 254 0.24 -25.07 1.31
N GLY A 255 0.84 -26.26 1.46
CA GLY A 255 0.11 -27.48 1.81
C GLY A 255 -0.89 -27.90 0.74
N GLY A 256 -0.49 -27.81 -0.53
CA GLY A 256 -1.22 -28.24 -1.71
C GLY A 256 -2.22 -27.25 -2.29
N THR A 257 -2.43 -26.07 -1.68
CA THR A 257 -3.34 -25.06 -2.24
C THR A 257 -2.55 -23.88 -2.79
N SER A 258 -2.56 -23.71 -4.12
CA SER A 258 -1.95 -22.54 -4.74
C SER A 258 -2.69 -21.26 -4.32
N ARG A 259 -1.92 -20.20 -4.07
CA ARG A 259 -2.41 -18.85 -3.76
C ARG A 259 -2.16 -17.87 -4.91
N LEU A 260 -1.81 -18.43 -6.06
CA LEU A 260 -1.47 -17.80 -7.32
C LEU A 260 -2.18 -18.58 -8.41
N ASP A 261 -2.71 -17.88 -9.40
CA ASP A 261 -3.06 -18.44 -10.70
C ASP A 261 -2.28 -17.64 -11.74
N ARG A 262 -1.34 -18.29 -12.44
CA ARG A 262 -0.39 -17.68 -13.39
C ARG A 262 -1.10 -17.32 -14.69
N GLU A 263 -2.11 -18.08 -15.08
CA GLU A 263 -2.79 -17.88 -16.36
C GLU A 263 -3.91 -16.84 -16.25
N ALA A 264 -4.55 -16.76 -15.09
CA ALA A 264 -5.61 -15.81 -14.85
C ALA A 264 -5.06 -14.40 -14.62
N GLY A 265 -5.60 -13.44 -15.34
CA GLY A 265 -5.29 -12.02 -15.17
C GLY A 265 -5.12 -11.33 -16.52
N PRO A 266 -5.11 -10.01 -16.54
CA PRO A 266 -4.91 -9.27 -17.78
C PRO A 266 -3.43 -9.12 -18.11
N THR A 267 -3.14 -8.99 -19.40
CA THR A 267 -1.82 -8.71 -19.95
C THR A 267 -1.90 -7.46 -20.80
N PHE A 268 -0.88 -6.60 -20.71
CA PHE A 268 -0.69 -5.49 -21.62
C PHE A 268 0.78 -5.40 -22.02
N ALA A 269 1.04 -5.32 -23.33
CA ALA A 269 2.36 -5.57 -23.89
C ALA A 269 2.92 -6.91 -23.36
N GLU A 270 4.08 -6.92 -22.72
CA GLU A 270 4.71 -8.10 -22.13
C GLU A 270 4.53 -8.17 -20.61
N VAL A 271 3.67 -7.33 -20.04
CA VAL A 271 3.43 -7.25 -18.59
C VAL A 271 2.11 -7.94 -18.25
N HIS A 272 2.21 -9.11 -17.61
CA HIS A 272 1.06 -9.86 -17.11
C HIS A 272 0.86 -9.63 -15.60
N VAL A 273 -0.38 -9.35 -15.19
CA VAL A 273 -0.77 -9.21 -13.78
C VAL A 273 -1.56 -10.45 -13.36
N PRO A 274 -0.91 -11.50 -12.84
CA PRO A 274 -1.58 -12.73 -12.46
C PRO A 274 -2.51 -12.54 -11.27
N THR A 275 -3.41 -13.50 -11.05
CA THR A 275 -4.31 -13.52 -9.91
C THR A 275 -3.53 -13.90 -8.66
N SER A 276 -3.04 -12.87 -7.96
CA SER A 276 -2.30 -12.98 -6.71
C SER A 276 -2.56 -11.76 -5.82
N CYS A 277 -2.46 -11.94 -4.50
CA CYS A 277 -2.74 -10.85 -3.57
C CYS A 277 -1.77 -9.67 -3.75
N ARG A 278 -2.34 -8.46 -3.78
CA ARG A 278 -1.65 -7.17 -3.94
C ARG A 278 -1.20 -6.52 -2.62
N HIS A 279 -1.45 -7.19 -1.49
CA HIS A 279 -1.14 -6.74 -0.12
C HIS A 279 -1.51 -5.26 0.13
N CYS A 280 -2.70 -4.88 -0.30
CA CYS A 280 -3.12 -3.47 -0.43
C CYS A 280 -2.79 -2.64 0.80
N GLU A 281 -2.43 -1.38 0.62
CA GLU A 281 -2.20 -0.42 1.71
C GLU A 281 -3.50 -0.18 2.51
N HIS A 282 -4.65 -0.34 1.87
CA HIS A 282 -5.96 -0.41 2.49
C HIS A 282 -6.61 -1.79 2.20
N PRO A 283 -6.48 -2.80 3.08
CA PRO A 283 -6.97 -4.14 2.77
C PRO A 283 -8.48 -4.18 2.90
N HIS A 284 -9.17 -4.15 1.77
CA HIS A 284 -10.63 -4.31 1.70
C HIS A 284 -11.11 -5.59 2.39
N CYS A 285 -10.29 -6.65 2.32
CA CYS A 285 -10.55 -7.94 2.94
C CYS A 285 -10.50 -7.92 4.49
N MET A 286 -9.81 -6.96 5.11
CA MET A 286 -9.69 -6.86 6.57
C MET A 286 -10.93 -6.20 7.21
N LYS A 287 -11.64 -5.34 6.46
CA LYS A 287 -12.69 -4.45 6.97
C LYS A 287 -13.79 -5.20 7.74
N ASP A 288 -14.25 -6.32 7.20
CA ASP A 288 -15.44 -7.04 7.69
C ASP A 288 -15.13 -8.50 8.03
N CYS A 289 -13.93 -8.78 8.58
CA CYS A 289 -13.57 -10.10 9.07
C CYS A 289 -14.14 -10.33 10.49
N PRO A 290 -15.20 -11.15 10.68
CA PRO A 290 -15.84 -11.28 12.00
C PRO A 290 -14.91 -11.76 13.12
N PRO A 291 -14.03 -12.77 12.91
CA PRO A 291 -13.09 -13.21 13.93
C PRO A 291 -11.79 -12.38 13.98
N ASP A 292 -11.67 -11.30 13.20
CA ASP A 292 -10.41 -10.53 13.06
C ASP A 292 -9.20 -11.42 12.66
N ALA A 293 -9.46 -12.38 11.75
CA ALA A 293 -8.46 -13.34 11.30
C ALA A 293 -7.51 -12.75 10.25
N ILE A 294 -7.88 -11.67 9.55
CA ILE A 294 -6.99 -11.02 8.59
C ILE A 294 -6.17 -9.97 9.30
N LYS A 295 -4.85 -10.15 9.30
CA LYS A 295 -3.90 -9.30 10.03
C LYS A 295 -2.88 -8.71 9.07
N ARG A 296 -2.22 -7.64 9.50
CA ARG A 296 -1.10 -7.03 8.78
C ARG A 296 0.17 -7.13 9.60
N ALA A 297 1.24 -7.61 9.01
CA ALA A 297 2.57 -7.62 9.59
C ALA A 297 3.27 -6.24 9.44
N PRO A 298 4.35 -5.96 10.21
CA PRO A 298 5.06 -4.68 10.13
C PRO A 298 5.60 -4.33 8.74
N ASN A 299 6.08 -5.34 8.01
CA ASN A 299 6.49 -5.25 6.59
C ASN A 299 5.29 -5.06 5.62
N GLY A 300 4.09 -4.81 6.14
CA GLY A 300 2.84 -4.56 5.45
C GLY A 300 2.17 -5.74 4.78
N GLU A 301 2.73 -6.93 4.93
CA GLU A 301 2.10 -8.14 4.46
C GLU A 301 0.74 -8.35 5.14
N VAL A 302 -0.32 -8.43 4.33
CA VAL A 302 -1.64 -8.86 4.79
C VAL A 302 -1.69 -10.40 4.78
N PHE A 303 -2.09 -11.04 5.87
CA PHE A 303 -2.18 -12.51 6.01
C PHE A 303 -3.43 -12.96 6.75
N ILE A 304 -3.74 -14.26 6.66
CA ILE A 304 -4.87 -14.89 7.37
C ILE A 304 -4.30 -15.73 8.52
N ALA A 305 -4.75 -15.46 9.75
CA ALA A 305 -4.43 -16.21 10.94
C ALA A 305 -5.35 -17.43 11.14
N ASP A 306 -4.97 -18.32 12.06
CA ASP A 306 -5.60 -19.64 12.22
C ASP A 306 -7.05 -19.60 12.71
N ASN A 307 -7.46 -18.49 13.32
CA ASN A 307 -8.83 -18.23 13.79
C ASN A 307 -9.83 -17.90 12.66
N CYS A 308 -9.47 -18.11 11.39
CA CYS A 308 -10.38 -18.01 10.26
C CYS A 308 -11.51 -19.05 10.36
N ILE A 309 -12.76 -18.57 10.38
CA ILE A 309 -13.98 -19.38 10.45
C ILE A 309 -14.60 -19.71 9.08
N GLY A 310 -13.99 -19.24 7.99
CA GLY A 310 -14.45 -19.58 6.63
C GLY A 310 -15.71 -18.86 6.13
N CYS A 311 -16.06 -17.69 6.67
CA CYS A 311 -17.30 -16.98 6.32
C CYS A 311 -17.37 -16.37 4.90
N GLY A 312 -16.24 -16.26 4.18
CA GLY A 312 -16.21 -15.73 2.80
C GLY A 312 -16.36 -14.20 2.64
N ASN A 313 -16.44 -13.42 3.72
CA ASN A 313 -16.52 -11.94 3.61
C ASN A 313 -15.32 -11.34 2.88
N CYS A 314 -14.12 -11.86 3.13
CA CYS A 314 -12.90 -11.38 2.51
C CYS A 314 -12.82 -11.65 1.00
N GLU A 315 -13.37 -12.78 0.54
CA GLU A 315 -13.50 -13.12 -0.89
C GLU A 315 -14.41 -12.09 -1.57
N ARG A 316 -15.61 -11.84 -1.02
CA ARG A 316 -16.56 -10.86 -1.55
C ARG A 316 -16.04 -9.42 -1.52
N ASN A 317 -15.29 -9.06 -0.49
CA ASN A 317 -14.77 -7.71 -0.32
C ASN A 317 -13.51 -7.45 -1.15
N CYS A 318 -12.87 -8.46 -1.73
CA CYS A 318 -11.69 -8.24 -2.53
C CYS A 318 -12.08 -7.74 -3.93
N PRO A 319 -11.79 -6.48 -4.30
CA PRO A 319 -12.16 -5.94 -5.61
C PRO A 319 -11.39 -6.59 -6.77
N TYR A 320 -10.40 -7.42 -6.44
CA TYR A 320 -9.44 -8.00 -7.38
C TYR A 320 -9.64 -9.51 -7.55
N GLY A 321 -10.57 -10.13 -6.82
CA GLY A 321 -10.86 -11.56 -6.93
C GLY A 321 -9.72 -12.51 -6.52
N VAL A 322 -8.71 -12.01 -5.79
CA VAL A 322 -7.48 -12.77 -5.47
C VAL A 322 -7.57 -13.59 -4.17
N ILE A 323 -8.73 -13.58 -3.51
CA ILE A 323 -9.02 -14.39 -2.32
C ILE A 323 -10.09 -15.38 -2.69
N HIS A 324 -9.89 -16.67 -2.40
CA HIS A 324 -10.86 -17.71 -2.69
C HIS A 324 -11.05 -18.67 -1.51
N MET A 325 -12.18 -19.36 -1.47
CA MET A 325 -12.49 -20.35 -0.43
C MET A 325 -12.05 -21.76 -0.83
N ALA A 326 -11.07 -22.32 -0.12
CA ALA A 326 -10.55 -23.67 -0.39
C ALA A 326 -10.69 -24.60 0.81
N VAL A 327 -10.81 -25.89 0.53
CA VAL A 327 -10.64 -26.95 1.52
C VAL A 327 -9.16 -27.27 1.59
N LYS A 328 -8.60 -27.42 2.79
CA LYS A 328 -7.22 -27.87 2.94
C LYS A 328 -7.11 -29.29 2.35
N PRO A 329 -6.25 -29.52 1.35
CA PRO A 329 -6.11 -30.84 0.77
C PRO A 329 -5.44 -31.79 1.79
N PRO A 330 -5.61 -33.11 1.61
CA PRO A 330 -4.94 -34.09 2.46
C PRO A 330 -3.41 -33.91 2.37
N LYS A 331 -2.71 -34.25 3.46
CA LYS A 331 -1.25 -34.22 3.46
C LYS A 331 -0.71 -35.22 2.45
N LYS A 332 0.27 -34.80 1.67
CA LYS A 332 1.01 -35.70 0.80
C LYS A 332 1.78 -36.75 1.62
N PRO A 333 1.95 -37.96 1.06
CA PRO A 333 2.80 -38.97 1.66
C PRO A 333 4.26 -38.50 1.70
N GLY A 334 5.04 -39.04 2.64
CA GLY A 334 6.46 -38.72 2.76
C GLY A 334 7.25 -39.17 1.53
N LEU A 335 8.39 -38.52 1.25
CA LEU A 335 9.20 -38.76 0.05
C LEU A 335 9.57 -40.24 -0.14
N LEU A 336 9.99 -40.92 0.93
CA LEU A 336 10.31 -42.36 0.89
C LEU A 336 9.08 -43.21 0.60
N SER A 337 7.92 -42.84 1.13
CA SER A 337 6.68 -43.58 0.90
C SER A 337 6.21 -43.47 -0.54
N TRP A 338 6.35 -42.29 -1.13
CA TRP A 338 6.08 -42.08 -2.56
C TRP A 338 7.10 -42.82 -3.42
N LEU A 339 8.40 -42.64 -3.15
CA LEU A 339 9.48 -43.21 -3.96
C LEU A 339 9.51 -44.75 -3.94
N LEU A 340 9.28 -45.37 -2.76
CA LEU A 340 9.38 -46.82 -2.59
C LEU A 340 8.08 -47.58 -2.86
N PHE A 341 6.92 -46.94 -2.65
CA PHE A 341 5.62 -47.62 -2.71
C PHE A 341 4.63 -46.98 -3.70
N GLY A 342 5.00 -45.93 -4.41
CA GLY A 342 4.10 -45.20 -5.31
C GLY A 342 2.86 -44.66 -4.58
N ALA A 343 2.96 -44.45 -3.27
CA ALA A 343 1.84 -43.99 -2.47
C ALA A 343 1.54 -42.52 -2.83
N GLY A 344 0.36 -42.25 -3.41
CA GLY A 344 -0.16 -40.90 -3.64
C GLY A 344 0.68 -40.01 -4.58
N PRO A 345 0.34 -38.70 -4.67
CA PRO A 345 1.04 -37.76 -5.53
C PRO A 345 2.41 -37.39 -4.96
N GLY A 346 3.40 -37.32 -5.85
CA GLY A 346 4.79 -36.98 -5.54
C GLY A 346 5.05 -35.48 -5.34
N PRO A 347 6.31 -35.12 -5.06
CA PRO A 347 6.74 -33.72 -5.02
C PRO A 347 6.47 -33.03 -6.37
N GLY A 348 5.75 -31.90 -6.36
CA GLY A 348 5.40 -31.12 -7.55
C GLY A 348 4.14 -31.59 -8.29
N GLU A 349 3.56 -32.73 -7.92
CA GLU A 349 2.32 -33.23 -8.50
C GLU A 349 1.08 -32.61 -7.84
N ALA A 350 -0.01 -32.43 -8.57
CA ALA A 350 -1.22 -31.87 -7.98
C ALA A 350 -1.80 -32.79 -6.87
N PRO A 351 -2.40 -32.24 -5.80
CA PRO A 351 -3.20 -33.04 -4.89
C PRO A 351 -4.34 -33.73 -5.66
N MET A 352 -4.76 -34.93 -5.23
CA MET A 352 -5.72 -35.83 -5.88
C MET A 352 -6.91 -35.15 -6.60
N ASP A 353 -7.40 -35.84 -7.62
CA ASP A 353 -8.38 -35.39 -8.61
C ASP A 353 -9.68 -34.78 -8.04
N LYS A 354 -10.27 -33.86 -8.82
CA LYS A 354 -11.45 -33.03 -8.49
C LYS A 354 -12.75 -33.80 -8.14
N LYS A 355 -12.76 -35.14 -8.19
CA LYS A 355 -13.95 -36.00 -8.02
C LYS A 355 -14.26 -36.37 -6.56
N ASP A 356 -13.33 -36.18 -5.62
CA ASP A 356 -13.52 -36.50 -4.20
C ASP A 356 -14.14 -35.35 -3.37
N LYS A 357 -14.82 -34.40 -4.02
CA LYS A 357 -15.43 -33.22 -3.37
C LYS A 357 -16.65 -33.53 -2.49
N LYS A 358 -17.00 -34.80 -2.27
CA LYS A 358 -18.14 -35.20 -1.41
C LYS A 358 -17.73 -35.25 0.06
N ALA A 359 -17.44 -34.08 0.63
CA ALA A 359 -17.56 -33.70 2.05
C ALA A 359 -16.59 -32.54 2.30
N ALA A 360 -17.06 -31.30 2.15
CA ALA A 360 -16.22 -30.12 2.34
C ALA A 360 -16.83 -29.19 3.39
N THR A 361 -17.08 -29.70 4.59
CA THR A 361 -17.21 -28.83 5.76
C THR A 361 -15.81 -28.27 6.10
N GLY A 362 -15.72 -26.98 6.42
CA GLY A 362 -14.45 -26.37 6.84
C GLY A 362 -13.61 -25.68 5.75
N LYS A 363 -14.21 -25.16 4.67
CA LYS A 363 -13.51 -24.25 3.75
C LYS A 363 -12.91 -23.07 4.52
N LYS A 364 -11.65 -22.74 4.25
CA LYS A 364 -10.99 -21.54 4.77
C LYS A 364 -10.62 -20.61 3.62
N ALA A 365 -10.54 -19.32 3.93
CA ALA A 365 -10.11 -18.33 2.96
C ALA A 365 -8.62 -18.54 2.66
N VAL A 366 -8.27 -18.46 1.38
CA VAL A 366 -6.92 -18.63 0.85
C VAL A 366 -6.54 -17.37 0.08
N LYS A 367 -5.35 -16.87 0.36
CA LYS A 367 -4.73 -15.75 -0.33
C LYS A 367 -3.21 -15.83 -0.20
N CYS A 368 -2.48 -15.18 -1.09
CA CYS A 368 -1.02 -15.06 -0.96
C CYS A 368 -0.67 -14.30 0.34
N ASP A 369 0.30 -14.78 1.11
CA ASP A 369 0.87 -14.17 2.32
C ASP A 369 2.37 -13.84 2.11
N MET A 370 2.80 -13.67 0.86
CA MET A 370 4.21 -13.50 0.49
C MET A 370 5.15 -14.55 1.10
N CYS A 371 4.65 -15.77 1.36
CA CYS A 371 5.40 -16.83 2.02
C CYS A 371 5.96 -16.41 3.39
N LYS A 372 5.14 -15.72 4.19
CA LYS A 372 5.46 -15.29 5.55
C LYS A 372 6.13 -16.38 6.37
N GLY A 373 7.25 -16.04 7.00
CA GLY A 373 8.01 -16.93 7.88
C GLY A 373 8.83 -17.98 7.13
N ILE A 374 9.00 -17.84 5.81
CA ILE A 374 9.84 -18.70 4.99
C ILE A 374 11.05 -17.90 4.50
N ASP A 375 12.24 -18.42 4.78
CA ASP A 375 13.49 -17.80 4.34
C ASP A 375 13.58 -17.78 2.81
N GLY A 376 14.14 -16.69 2.27
CA GLY A 376 14.27 -16.46 0.83
C GLY A 376 13.05 -15.81 0.15
N GLY A 377 11.99 -15.44 0.88
CA GLY A 377 10.89 -14.61 0.36
C GLY A 377 9.74 -15.39 -0.33
N PRO A 378 9.12 -14.88 -1.41
CA PRO A 378 8.04 -15.56 -2.13
C PRO A 378 8.51 -16.75 -2.99
N ALA A 379 7.92 -17.93 -2.77
CA ALA A 379 8.25 -19.15 -3.51
C ALA A 379 7.98 -19.03 -5.02
N CYS A 380 6.95 -18.27 -5.42
CA CYS A 380 6.61 -18.05 -6.83
C CYS A 380 7.70 -17.29 -7.61
N VAL A 381 8.43 -16.40 -6.93
CA VAL A 381 9.55 -15.65 -7.52
C VAL A 381 10.80 -16.54 -7.55
N ARG A 382 11.16 -17.16 -6.42
CA ARG A 382 12.37 -18.01 -6.33
C ARG A 382 12.35 -19.21 -7.26
N SER A 383 11.18 -19.75 -7.56
CA SER A 383 11.02 -20.92 -8.43
C SER A 383 10.97 -20.58 -9.91
N CYS A 384 10.96 -19.28 -10.27
CA CYS A 384 10.97 -18.85 -11.65
C CYS A 384 12.37 -19.00 -12.26
N PRO A 385 12.59 -19.92 -13.20
CA PRO A 385 13.95 -20.22 -13.71
C PRO A 385 14.50 -19.11 -14.60
N THR A 386 13.64 -18.26 -15.16
CA THR A 386 14.01 -17.18 -16.09
C THR A 386 14.00 -15.79 -15.45
N GLY A 387 13.58 -15.69 -14.18
CA GLY A 387 13.38 -14.40 -13.53
C GLY A 387 12.16 -13.60 -14.03
N ALA A 388 11.27 -14.23 -14.80
CA ALA A 388 10.05 -13.59 -15.32
C ALA A 388 9.07 -13.12 -14.23
N ALA A 389 8.93 -13.88 -13.14
CA ALA A 389 8.03 -13.56 -12.04
C ALA A 389 8.72 -12.65 -11.02
N ILE A 390 8.25 -11.43 -10.87
CA ILE A 390 8.81 -10.43 -9.96
C ILE A 390 7.74 -9.78 -9.10
N ARG A 391 8.11 -9.34 -7.91
CA ARG A 391 7.24 -8.54 -7.05
C ARG A 391 7.78 -7.12 -6.96
N ILE A 392 6.93 -6.15 -7.20
CA ILE A 392 7.32 -4.73 -7.21
C ILE A 392 6.33 -3.89 -6.42
N SER A 393 6.83 -2.80 -5.85
CA SER A 393 6.05 -1.78 -5.16
C SER A 393 5.68 -0.62 -6.10
N PRO A 394 4.67 0.21 -5.75
CA PRO A 394 4.27 1.34 -6.60
C PRO A 394 5.38 2.33 -6.97
N GLU A 395 6.38 2.48 -6.10
CA GLU A 395 7.50 3.38 -6.30
C GLU A 395 8.45 2.89 -7.41
N GLU A 396 8.43 1.59 -7.70
CA GLU A 396 9.26 0.94 -8.73
C GLU A 396 8.56 0.88 -10.10
N PHE A 397 7.28 1.28 -10.19
CA PHE A 397 6.55 1.22 -11.46
C PHE A 397 7.14 2.10 -12.57
N PRO A 398 7.61 3.33 -12.31
CA PRO A 398 8.20 4.15 -13.37
C PRO A 398 9.47 3.54 -13.95
N SER A 399 10.37 3.04 -13.10
CA SER A 399 11.62 2.40 -13.55
C SER A 399 11.34 1.07 -14.25
N TYR A 400 10.37 0.29 -13.75
CA TYR A 400 9.91 -0.92 -14.41
C TYR A 400 9.30 -0.62 -15.78
N ALA A 401 8.38 0.34 -15.90
CA ALA A 401 7.76 0.70 -17.17
C ALA A 401 8.80 1.22 -18.19
N GLN A 402 9.89 1.83 -17.73
CA GLN A 402 11.00 2.26 -18.59
C GLN A 402 11.84 1.08 -19.09
N SER A 403 12.01 0.00 -18.31
CA SER A 403 12.80 -1.17 -18.72
C SER A 403 12.06 -2.13 -19.65
N ARG A 404 10.74 -1.97 -19.81
CA ARG A 404 9.87 -2.82 -20.66
C ARG A 404 9.60 -2.23 -22.04
N ARG A 405 10.57 -1.50 -22.58
CA ARG A 405 10.51 -0.93 -23.92
C ARG A 405 11.53 -1.51 -24.86
#